data_AF-X1MCF2-F1
#
_entry.id   AF-X1MCF2-F1
#
_cell.length_a   1.000
_cell.length_b   1.000
_cell.length_c   1.000
_cell.angle_alpha   90.00
_cell.angle_beta   90.00
_cell.angle_gamma   90.00
#
_symmetry.space_group_name_H-M   'P 1'
#
loop_
_entity.id
_entity.type
_entity.pdbx_description
1 polymer ?
#
loop_
_entity_poly.entity_id
_entity_poly.type
_entity_poly.pdbx_seq_one_letter_code
_entity_poly.pdbx_strand_id
1 'polypeptide(L)'
;MEVNGVEKQTKKSAGKSAFTKRLRWILILVAVLAGVGVVVFLRAKFSTSGHSNGERAVFKVVRDDLTVSVTENGDIKAINSEDIKSEVEGRTTIISIVDEGTYITPEDVNNGKILVELDSSDIKEKLTKQEITFLNAEASYTEAKEALDIQKKQNDSDIQAGRMKVRFALMDLQKYLGGGEAEKVISSATNPGDEYDGIAP
;
A
#
# COMPACT_ATOMS: atom_id res chain seq x y z
N MET A 1 108.43 -33.49 -44.42
CA MET A 1 109.45 -34.28 -45.13
C MET A 1 108.90 -35.68 -45.33
N GLU A 2 108.98 -36.20 -46.55
CA GLU A 2 108.56 -37.57 -46.87
C GLU A 2 109.52 -38.60 -46.27
N VAL A 3 109.04 -39.82 -46.01
CA VAL A 3 109.55 -41.01 -46.71
C VAL A 3 108.54 -42.17 -46.74
N ASN A 4 108.19 -42.55 -47.97
CA ASN A 4 108.02 -43.92 -48.49
C ASN A 4 107.37 -45.04 -47.65
N GLY A 5 106.26 -45.55 -48.20
CA GLY A 5 106.30 -46.88 -48.86
C GLY A 5 105.59 -48.06 -48.16
N VAL A 6 104.65 -48.69 -48.88
CA VAL A 6 104.81 -50.05 -49.47
C VAL A 6 103.52 -50.50 -50.19
N GLU A 7 103.68 -51.08 -51.38
CA GLU A 7 102.66 -51.71 -52.23
C GLU A 7 102.02 -52.99 -51.64
N LYS A 8 100.81 -53.37 -52.14
CA LYS A 8 100.68 -54.57 -53.02
C LYS A 8 99.33 -54.82 -53.71
N GLN A 9 99.46 -55.14 -55.01
CA GLN A 9 98.51 -55.79 -55.94
C GLN A 9 98.75 -57.31 -56.00
N THR A 10 97.93 -58.22 -56.56
CA THR A 10 96.55 -58.29 -57.11
C THR A 10 96.07 -59.76 -56.99
N LYS A 11 94.82 -60.16 -57.27
CA LYS A 11 94.28 -60.65 -58.59
C LYS A 11 92.87 -61.23 -58.33
N LYS A 12 91.82 -61.15 -59.16
CA LYS A 12 91.62 -61.25 -60.63
C LYS A 12 91.68 -62.69 -61.18
N SER A 13 90.54 -63.23 -61.63
CA SER A 13 90.44 -63.99 -62.90
C SER A 13 88.98 -64.14 -63.37
N ALA A 14 88.80 -64.39 -64.67
CA ALA A 14 87.51 -64.62 -65.34
C ALA A 14 87.44 -66.06 -65.90
N GLY A 15 86.25 -66.52 -66.32
CA GLY A 15 86.12 -67.80 -67.05
C GLY A 15 84.68 -68.19 -67.38
N LYS A 16 84.38 -68.42 -68.66
CA LYS A 16 83.09 -68.97 -69.13
C LYS A 16 83.15 -70.50 -69.12
N SER A 17 82.04 -71.20 -68.79
CA SER A 17 81.44 -72.27 -69.62
C SER A 17 80.37 -73.13 -68.90
N ALA A 18 79.52 -73.78 -69.71
CA ALA A 18 78.68 -74.96 -69.45
C ALA A 18 77.60 -74.98 -68.32
N PHE A 19 77.75 -74.31 -67.18
CA PHE A 19 76.87 -74.57 -66.01
C PHE A 19 75.49 -73.86 -66.03
N THR A 20 75.25 -72.95 -66.98
CA THR A 20 74.12 -72.00 -66.96
C THR A 20 72.74 -72.60 -67.26
N LYS A 21 72.63 -73.82 -67.79
CA LYS A 21 71.31 -74.45 -68.06
C LYS A 21 70.59 -74.92 -66.79
N ARG A 22 71.29 -75.49 -65.81
CA ARG A 22 70.68 -76.02 -64.57
C ARG A 22 70.24 -74.90 -63.63
N LEU A 23 71.04 -73.83 -63.51
CA LEU A 23 70.74 -72.67 -62.67
C LEU A 23 69.50 -71.90 -63.17
N ARG A 24 69.26 -71.83 -64.48
CA ARG A 24 68.06 -71.20 -65.07
C ARG A 24 66.75 -71.88 -64.67
N TRP A 25 66.73 -73.21 -64.52
CA TRP A 25 65.53 -73.94 -64.10
C TRP A 25 65.20 -73.72 -62.62
N ILE A 26 66.23 -73.65 -61.76
CA ILE A 26 66.06 -73.35 -60.33
C ILE A 26 65.48 -71.94 -60.13
N LEU A 27 65.97 -70.95 -60.88
CA LEU A 27 65.44 -69.57 -60.83
C LEU A 27 63.97 -69.46 -61.28
N ILE A 28 63.54 -70.24 -62.27
CA ILE A 28 62.13 -70.28 -62.71
C ILE A 28 61.24 -70.83 -61.60
N LEU A 29 61.66 -71.89 -60.91
CA LEU A 29 60.88 -72.52 -59.84
C LEU A 29 60.68 -71.59 -58.63
N VAL A 30 61.73 -70.84 -58.26
CA VAL A 30 61.65 -69.81 -57.20
C VAL A 30 60.72 -68.66 -57.59
N ALA A 31 60.75 -68.21 -58.86
CA ALA A 31 59.86 -67.15 -59.35
C ALA A 31 58.37 -67.54 -59.31
N VAL A 32 58.04 -68.81 -59.61
CA VAL A 32 56.66 -69.33 -59.52
C VAL A 32 56.17 -69.34 -58.07
N LEU A 33 56.99 -69.81 -57.13
CA LEU A 33 56.65 -69.80 -55.68
C LEU A 33 56.41 -68.38 -55.14
N ALA A 34 57.25 -67.41 -55.53
CA ALA A 34 57.05 -66.01 -55.17
C ALA A 34 55.75 -65.44 -55.76
N GLY A 35 55.42 -65.76 -57.02
CA GLY A 35 54.19 -65.32 -57.68
C GLY A 35 52.92 -65.79 -56.96
N VAL A 36 52.86 -67.05 -56.53
CA VAL A 36 51.71 -67.59 -55.79
C VAL A 36 51.53 -66.90 -54.44
N GLY A 37 52.61 -66.65 -53.70
CA GLY A 37 52.56 -65.95 -52.42
C GLY A 37 51.99 -64.53 -52.52
N VAL A 38 52.36 -63.79 -53.56
CA VAL A 38 51.86 -62.43 -53.83
C VAL A 38 50.35 -62.43 -54.12
N VAL A 39 49.85 -63.38 -54.92
CA VAL A 39 48.41 -63.46 -55.27
C VAL A 39 47.54 -63.75 -54.04
N VAL A 40 47.99 -64.65 -53.15
CA VAL A 40 47.28 -64.96 -51.89
C VAL A 40 47.26 -63.76 -50.96
N PHE A 41 48.38 -63.03 -50.84
CA PHE A 41 48.47 -61.83 -50.00
C PHE A 41 47.58 -60.68 -50.50
N LEU A 42 47.50 -60.47 -51.82
CA LEU A 42 46.58 -59.48 -52.41
C LEU A 42 45.10 -59.85 -52.19
N ARG A 43 44.74 -61.13 -52.31
CA ARG A 43 43.37 -61.61 -52.01
C ARG A 43 42.97 -61.34 -50.55
N ALA A 44 43.88 -61.55 -49.60
CA ALA A 44 43.62 -61.29 -48.19
C ALA A 44 43.42 -59.79 -47.89
N LYS A 45 44.22 -58.90 -48.50
CA LYS A 45 44.14 -57.44 -48.28
C LYS A 45 42.91 -56.75 -48.88
N PHE A 46 42.27 -57.34 -49.90
CA PHE A 46 41.08 -56.76 -50.55
C PHE A 46 39.74 -57.26 -49.99
N SER A 47 39.73 -58.14 -48.99
CA SER A 47 38.50 -58.77 -48.47
C SER A 47 37.81 -57.98 -47.35
N THR A 48 38.37 -56.86 -46.87
CA THR A 48 37.85 -56.11 -45.71
C THR A 48 37.03 -54.88 -46.12
N SER A 49 35.87 -55.11 -46.72
CA SER A 49 34.78 -54.12 -46.85
C SER A 49 33.69 -54.37 -45.80
N GLY A 50 34.07 -54.22 -44.53
CA GLY A 50 33.15 -54.37 -43.39
C GLY A 50 32.13 -53.23 -43.35
N HIS A 51 30.85 -53.56 -43.42
CA HIS A 51 29.78 -52.56 -43.36
C HIS A 51 29.62 -52.00 -41.94
N SER A 52 29.40 -50.70 -41.86
CA SER A 52 29.28 -49.93 -40.62
C SER A 52 28.08 -50.36 -39.77
N ASN A 53 28.31 -50.67 -38.49
CA ASN A 53 27.25 -50.68 -37.49
C ASN A 53 27.67 -49.85 -36.28
N GLY A 54 27.63 -48.52 -36.45
CA GLY A 54 27.74 -47.60 -35.33
C GLY A 54 26.45 -47.65 -34.53
N GLU A 55 26.49 -48.34 -33.39
CA GLU A 55 25.34 -48.56 -32.51
C GLU A 55 24.80 -47.22 -31.98
N ARG A 56 23.72 -46.74 -32.60
CA ARG A 56 23.04 -45.52 -32.16
C ARG A 56 22.18 -45.86 -30.95
N ALA A 57 22.59 -45.42 -29.77
CA ALA A 57 21.80 -45.53 -28.56
C ALA A 57 20.46 -44.80 -28.74
N VAL A 58 19.38 -45.56 -28.91
CA VAL A 58 18.01 -45.06 -29.03
C VAL A 58 17.21 -45.46 -27.79
N PHE A 59 16.55 -44.50 -27.16
CA PHE A 59 15.71 -44.73 -26.00
C PHE A 59 14.23 -44.69 -26.40
N LYS A 60 13.41 -45.59 -25.84
CA LYS A 60 11.98 -45.65 -26.11
C LYS A 60 11.26 -44.55 -25.32
N VAL A 61 10.82 -43.50 -26.02
CA VAL A 61 9.98 -42.45 -25.41
C VAL A 61 8.63 -43.05 -25.02
N VAL A 62 8.22 -42.81 -23.77
CA VAL A 62 6.90 -43.15 -23.24
C VAL A 62 6.16 -41.82 -22.99
N ARG A 63 4.85 -41.78 -23.25
CA ARG A 63 4.00 -40.67 -22.84
C ARG A 63 3.46 -40.97 -21.45
N ASP A 64 3.69 -40.04 -20.54
CA ASP A 64 3.26 -40.08 -19.14
C ASP A 64 3.03 -38.64 -18.68
N ASP A 65 2.29 -38.46 -17.58
CA ASP A 65 1.84 -37.14 -17.13
C ASP A 65 2.95 -36.39 -16.38
N LEU A 66 3.60 -35.45 -17.07
CA LEU A 66 4.66 -34.62 -16.49
C LEU A 66 4.06 -33.50 -15.61
N THR A 67 3.98 -33.74 -14.31
CA THR A 67 3.65 -32.69 -13.33
C THR A 67 4.77 -31.67 -13.23
N VAL A 68 4.59 -30.50 -13.86
CA VAL A 68 5.49 -29.35 -13.74
C VAL A 68 5.03 -28.47 -12.57
N SER A 69 5.72 -28.55 -11.44
CA SER A 69 5.57 -27.58 -10.35
C SER A 69 6.56 -26.43 -10.51
N VAL A 70 6.07 -25.20 -10.30
CA VAL A 70 6.90 -23.99 -10.25
C VAL A 70 6.85 -23.47 -8.82
N THR A 71 8.01 -23.41 -8.16
CA THR A 71 8.13 -22.83 -6.82
C THR A 71 8.39 -21.33 -6.94
N GLU A 72 7.34 -20.54 -6.84
CA GLU A 72 7.45 -19.09 -6.74
C GLU A 72 7.77 -18.69 -5.29
N ASN A 73 8.63 -17.69 -5.12
CA ASN A 73 8.93 -17.09 -3.82
C ASN A 73 8.21 -15.74 -3.75
N GLY A 74 7.49 -15.50 -2.65
CA GLY A 74 6.76 -14.26 -2.43
C GLY A 74 6.53 -14.00 -0.94
N ASP A 75 6.38 -12.72 -0.59
CA ASP A 75 6.19 -12.30 0.79
C ASP A 75 4.72 -12.44 1.22
N ILE A 76 4.49 -13.08 2.36
CA ILE A 76 3.17 -13.12 2.99
C ILE A 76 2.91 -11.79 3.70
N LYS A 77 1.74 -11.21 3.46
CA LYS A 77 1.24 -10.01 4.15
C LYS A 77 -0.12 -10.30 4.79
N ALA A 78 -0.45 -9.56 5.83
CA ALA A 78 -1.77 -9.64 6.45
C ALA A 78 -2.86 -9.25 5.42
N ILE A 79 -3.97 -9.99 5.40
CA ILE A 79 -5.12 -9.72 4.51
C ILE A 79 -5.73 -8.34 4.85
N ASN A 80 -5.89 -8.08 6.14
CA ASN A 80 -6.32 -6.80 6.69
C ASN A 80 -5.26 -6.35 7.71
N SER A 81 -4.87 -5.08 7.65
CA SER A 81 -3.99 -4.43 8.62
C SER A 81 -4.66 -3.12 9.02
N GLU A 82 -4.87 -2.91 10.31
CA GLU A 82 -5.55 -1.73 10.85
C GLU A 82 -4.69 -1.09 11.94
N ASP A 83 -4.30 0.16 11.70
CA ASP A 83 -3.47 0.94 12.61
C ASP A 83 -4.36 1.73 13.57
N ILE A 84 -4.59 1.21 14.78
CA ILE A 84 -5.36 1.93 15.81
C ILE A 84 -4.55 3.15 16.28
N LYS A 85 -5.13 4.34 16.18
CA LYS A 85 -4.53 5.62 16.57
C LYS A 85 -5.40 6.32 17.60
N SER A 86 -4.77 7.09 18.49
CA SER A 86 -5.51 7.96 19.40
C SER A 86 -6.13 9.12 18.63
N GLU A 87 -7.45 9.26 18.72
CA GLU A 87 -8.20 10.42 18.19
C GLU A 87 -8.29 11.58 19.21
N VAL A 88 -7.75 11.39 20.43
CA VAL A 88 -7.82 12.37 21.51
C VAL A 88 -6.91 13.57 21.21
N GLU A 89 -7.47 14.78 21.20
CA GLU A 89 -6.72 16.01 21.00
C GLU A 89 -5.73 16.30 22.16
N GLY A 90 -4.44 16.33 21.84
CA GLY A 90 -3.37 16.71 22.77
C GLY A 90 -2.44 15.55 23.15
N ARG A 91 -1.85 15.63 24.34
CA ARG A 91 -1.09 14.53 24.95
C ARG A 91 -1.90 13.97 26.11
N THR A 92 -2.36 12.73 25.97
CA THR A 92 -2.93 11.94 27.07
C THR A 92 -1.95 10.83 27.47
N THR A 93 -2.04 10.38 28.72
CA THR A 93 -1.24 9.28 29.27
C THR A 93 -2.05 7.99 29.16
N ILE A 94 -1.40 6.88 28.77
CA ILE A 94 -2.02 5.56 28.79
C ILE A 94 -2.12 5.10 30.26
N ILE A 95 -3.34 4.83 30.72
CA ILE A 95 -3.63 4.26 32.05
C ILE A 95 -3.42 2.75 32.02
N SER A 96 -3.90 2.09 30.97
CA SER A 96 -3.86 0.65 30.80
C SER A 96 -3.72 0.28 29.32
N ILE A 97 -2.99 -0.80 29.05
CA ILE A 97 -2.83 -1.39 27.72
C ILE A 97 -2.85 -2.91 27.85
N VAL A 98 -3.47 -3.59 26.89
CA VAL A 98 -3.48 -5.06 26.80
C VAL A 98 -2.09 -5.56 26.40
N ASP A 99 -1.64 -6.68 26.97
CA ASP A 99 -0.33 -7.28 26.71
C ASP A 99 -0.07 -7.52 25.21
N GLU A 100 1.15 -7.20 24.76
CA GLU A 100 1.58 -7.38 23.38
C GLU A 100 1.44 -8.83 22.91
N GLY A 101 0.97 -9.03 21.68
CA GLY A 101 0.74 -10.36 21.11
C GLY A 101 -0.54 -11.06 21.59
N THR A 102 -1.39 -10.39 22.37
CA THR A 102 -2.72 -10.92 22.72
C THR A 102 -3.61 -11.09 21.49
N TYR A 103 -4.08 -12.31 21.25
CA TYR A 103 -5.10 -12.59 20.25
C TYR A 103 -6.48 -12.21 20.79
N ILE A 104 -7.15 -11.28 20.13
CA ILE A 104 -8.51 -10.84 20.48
C ILE A 104 -9.51 -11.82 19.86
N THR A 105 -10.34 -12.46 20.68
CA THR A 105 -11.38 -13.39 20.21
C THR A 105 -12.69 -12.66 19.86
N PRO A 106 -13.61 -13.26 19.08
CA PRO A 106 -14.93 -12.67 18.85
C PRO A 106 -15.74 -12.44 20.12
N GLU A 107 -15.52 -13.24 21.18
CA GLU A 107 -16.14 -13.04 22.50
C GLU A 107 -15.57 -11.81 23.20
N ASP A 108 -14.25 -11.57 23.14
CA ASP A 108 -13.63 -10.34 23.67
C ASP A 108 -14.20 -9.08 22.99
N VAL A 109 -14.45 -9.13 21.67
CA VAL A 109 -15.05 -8.01 20.91
C VAL A 109 -16.49 -7.77 21.34
N ASN A 110 -17.30 -8.83 21.45
CA ASN A 110 -18.70 -8.73 21.86
C ASN A 110 -18.85 -8.25 23.32
N ASN A 111 -17.89 -8.58 24.18
CA ASN A 111 -17.82 -8.11 25.56
C ASN A 111 -17.21 -6.69 25.69
N GLY A 112 -16.81 -6.05 24.58
CA GLY A 112 -16.29 -4.68 24.58
C GLY A 112 -14.92 -4.52 25.24
N LYS A 113 -14.01 -5.49 25.07
CA LYS A 113 -12.67 -5.46 25.68
C LYS A 113 -11.90 -4.19 25.30
N ILE A 114 -11.55 -3.40 26.30
CA ILE A 114 -10.74 -2.19 26.16
C ILE A 114 -9.31 -2.60 25.81
N LEU A 115 -8.80 -2.11 24.68
CA LEU A 115 -7.42 -2.37 24.21
C LEU A 115 -6.41 -1.40 24.83
N VAL A 116 -6.80 -0.13 24.94
CA VAL A 116 -6.03 0.96 25.54
C VAL A 116 -7.00 1.85 26.31
N GLU A 117 -6.68 2.13 27.57
CA GLU A 117 -7.37 3.13 28.39
C GLU A 117 -6.50 4.40 28.44
N LEU A 118 -7.08 5.55 28.08
CA LEU A 118 -6.41 6.85 28.04
C LEU A 118 -6.93 7.74 29.17
N ASP A 119 -6.04 8.51 29.78
CA ASP A 119 -6.43 9.48 30.80
C ASP A 119 -7.32 10.58 30.18
N SER A 120 -8.46 10.79 30.84
CA SER A 120 -9.54 11.68 30.44
C SER A 120 -9.79 12.78 31.47
N SER A 121 -8.97 12.87 32.53
CA SER A 121 -9.15 13.80 33.66
C SER A 121 -9.20 15.26 33.19
N ASP A 122 -8.20 15.70 32.42
CA ASP A 122 -8.15 17.04 31.83
C ASP A 122 -9.33 17.36 30.91
N ILE A 123 -9.85 16.35 30.19
CA ILE A 123 -10.95 16.51 29.25
C ILE A 123 -12.28 16.64 30.00
N LYS A 124 -12.47 15.85 31.06
CA LYS A 124 -13.61 15.95 31.98
C LYS A 124 -13.64 17.31 32.67
N GLU A 125 -12.50 17.81 33.16
CA GLU A 125 -12.43 19.15 33.76
C GLU A 125 -12.79 20.25 32.75
N LYS A 126 -12.25 20.18 31.51
CA LYS A 126 -12.61 21.11 30.43
C LYS A 126 -14.11 21.05 30.10
N LEU A 127 -14.70 19.86 30.02
CA LEU A 127 -16.12 19.66 29.73
C LEU A 127 -16.99 20.26 30.84
N THR A 128 -16.73 19.94 32.11
CA THR A 128 -17.47 20.52 33.25
C THR A 128 -17.32 22.05 33.28
N LYS A 129 -16.15 22.60 32.96
CA LYS A 129 -15.94 24.05 32.86
C LYS A 129 -16.72 24.68 31.70
N GLN A 130 -16.79 24.02 30.55
CA GLN A 130 -17.60 24.45 29.41
C GLN A 130 -19.09 24.40 29.74
N GLU A 131 -19.56 23.35 30.40
CA GLU A 131 -20.95 23.20 30.86
C GLU A 131 -21.34 24.30 31.86
N ILE A 132 -20.50 24.59 32.86
CA ILE A 132 -20.70 25.73 33.78
C ILE A 132 -20.76 27.06 33.00
N THR A 133 -19.89 27.23 32.01
CA THR A 133 -19.87 28.46 31.18
C THR A 133 -21.14 28.59 30.34
N PHE A 134 -21.63 27.49 29.77
CA PHE A 134 -22.88 27.43 29.02
C PHE A 134 -24.09 27.73 29.90
N LEU A 135 -24.21 27.08 31.06
CA LEU A 135 -25.31 27.29 32.01
C LEU A 135 -25.35 28.73 32.54
N ASN A 136 -24.20 29.33 32.82
CA ASN A 136 -24.13 30.75 33.20
C ASN A 136 -24.59 31.67 32.05
N ALA A 137 -24.18 31.38 30.81
CA ALA A 137 -24.61 32.16 29.64
C ALA A 137 -26.11 32.01 29.36
N GLU A 138 -26.68 30.81 29.54
CA GLU A 138 -28.11 30.54 29.42
C GLU A 138 -28.92 31.24 30.52
N ALA A 139 -28.43 31.22 31.76
CA ALA A 139 -29.03 31.96 32.87
C ALA A 139 -29.03 33.47 32.62
N SER A 140 -27.89 34.07 32.24
CA SER A 140 -27.80 35.50 31.91
C SER A 140 -28.65 35.88 30.68
N TYR A 141 -28.76 35.00 29.68
CA TYR A 141 -29.66 35.24 28.54
C TYR A 141 -31.14 35.24 28.95
N THR A 142 -31.52 34.30 29.84
CA THR A 142 -32.88 34.21 30.38
C THR A 142 -33.21 35.43 31.25
N GLU A 143 -32.31 35.81 32.16
CA GLU A 143 -32.42 37.02 32.98
C GLU A 143 -32.56 38.29 32.12
N ALA A 144 -31.71 38.47 31.11
CA ALA A 144 -31.80 39.62 30.20
C ALA A 144 -33.12 39.67 29.41
N LYS A 145 -33.65 38.50 29.03
CA LYS A 145 -34.94 38.37 28.33
C LYS A 145 -36.12 38.68 29.26
N GLU A 146 -36.09 38.21 30.50
CA GLU A 146 -37.11 38.52 31.51
C GLU A 146 -37.07 40.00 31.92
N ALA A 147 -35.88 40.58 32.12
CA ALA A 147 -35.70 42.00 32.40
C ALA A 147 -36.26 42.89 31.26
N LEU A 148 -36.09 42.51 30.00
CA LEU A 148 -36.68 43.18 28.85
C LEU A 148 -38.21 43.15 28.91
N ASP A 149 -38.81 41.99 29.17
CA ASP A 149 -40.27 41.82 29.26
C ASP A 149 -40.87 42.59 30.46
N ILE A 150 -40.19 42.58 31.62
CA ILE A 150 -40.53 43.41 32.77
C ILE A 150 -40.48 44.90 32.41
N GLN A 151 -39.43 45.36 31.73
CA GLN A 151 -39.30 46.77 31.32
C GLN A 151 -40.40 47.18 30.34
N LYS A 152 -40.76 46.33 29.36
CA LYS A 152 -41.91 46.57 28.47
C LYS A 152 -43.21 46.74 29.28
N LYS A 153 -43.52 45.80 30.17
CA LYS A 153 -44.72 45.84 31.03
C LYS A 153 -44.75 47.05 31.96
N GLN A 154 -43.59 47.47 32.48
CA GLN A 154 -43.47 48.66 33.32
C GLN A 154 -43.74 49.94 32.50
N ASN A 155 -43.13 50.06 31.31
CA ASN A 155 -43.38 51.18 30.40
C ASN A 155 -44.87 51.30 30.04
N ASP A 156 -45.53 50.19 29.70
CA ASP A 156 -46.96 50.17 29.37
C ASP A 156 -47.83 50.56 30.57
N SER A 157 -47.44 50.14 31.78
CA SER A 157 -48.11 50.49 33.03
C SER A 157 -47.95 51.97 33.38
N ASP A 158 -46.76 52.54 33.17
CA ASP A 158 -46.46 53.94 33.42
C ASP A 158 -47.17 54.87 32.41
N ILE A 159 -47.25 54.47 31.14
CA ILE A 159 -48.06 55.17 30.12
C ILE A 159 -49.55 55.16 30.52
N GLN A 160 -50.08 54.01 30.96
CA GLN A 160 -51.47 53.91 31.42
C GLN A 160 -51.72 54.75 32.68
N ALA A 161 -50.80 54.74 33.65
CA ALA A 161 -50.90 55.58 34.85
C ALA A 161 -50.82 57.07 34.53
N GLY A 162 -49.97 57.47 33.57
CA GLY A 162 -49.91 58.83 33.03
C GLY A 162 -51.23 59.27 32.38
N ARG A 163 -51.76 58.45 31.45
CA ARG A 163 -53.06 58.68 30.81
C ARG A 163 -54.20 58.80 31.83
N MET A 164 -54.20 57.95 32.86
CA MET A 164 -55.19 58.00 33.93
C MET A 164 -55.08 59.27 34.78
N LYS A 165 -53.86 59.72 35.13
CA LYS A 165 -53.65 61.01 35.83
C LYS A 165 -54.15 62.20 35.01
N VAL A 166 -53.85 62.25 33.70
CA VAL A 166 -54.37 63.29 32.80
C VAL A 166 -55.89 63.28 32.79
N ARG A 167 -56.51 62.09 32.67
CA ARG A 167 -57.97 61.94 32.69
C ARG A 167 -58.61 62.40 34.00
N PHE A 168 -58.00 62.12 35.15
CA PHE A 168 -58.47 62.62 36.45
C PHE A 168 -58.34 64.15 36.53
N ALA A 169 -57.21 64.73 36.12
CA ALA A 169 -57.02 66.18 36.12
C ALA A 169 -58.05 66.91 35.22
N LEU A 170 -58.40 66.33 34.07
CA LEU A 170 -59.46 66.84 33.18
C LEU A 170 -60.85 66.75 33.83
N MET A 171 -61.18 65.65 34.54
CA MET A 171 -62.44 65.51 35.28
C MET A 171 -62.55 66.53 36.43
N ASP A 172 -61.46 66.78 37.16
CA ASP A 172 -61.42 67.81 38.20
C ASP A 172 -61.60 69.22 37.61
N LEU A 173 -60.91 69.53 36.49
CA LEU A 173 -61.08 70.81 35.77
C LEU A 173 -62.53 71.03 35.32
N GLN A 174 -63.16 70.01 34.74
CA GLN A 174 -64.57 70.04 34.32
C GLN A 174 -65.52 70.31 35.50
N LYS A 175 -65.23 69.71 36.66
CA LYS A 175 -65.98 69.91 37.91
C LYS A 175 -65.82 71.33 38.48
N TYR A 176 -64.65 71.96 38.33
CA TYR A 176 -64.41 73.33 38.80
C TYR A 176 -65.01 74.41 37.90
N LEU A 177 -64.90 74.27 36.56
CA LEU A 177 -65.35 75.30 35.61
C LEU A 177 -66.81 75.15 35.16
N GLY A 178 -67.39 73.95 35.33
CA GLY A 178 -68.69 73.60 34.73
C GLY A 178 -68.54 73.21 33.26
N GLY A 179 -69.37 72.25 32.82
CA GLY A 179 -69.16 71.53 31.56
C GLY A 179 -68.97 72.38 30.30
N GLY A 180 -69.73 73.47 30.16
CA GLY A 180 -69.71 74.31 28.94
C GLY A 180 -68.54 75.28 28.80
N GLU A 181 -67.82 75.59 29.89
CA GLU A 181 -66.64 76.48 29.85
C GLU A 181 -65.35 75.66 29.78
N ALA A 182 -65.28 74.52 30.50
CA ALA A 182 -64.12 73.63 30.49
C ALA A 182 -63.77 73.11 29.08
N GLU A 183 -64.80 72.78 28.28
CA GLU A 183 -64.62 72.17 26.96
C GLU A 183 -63.99 73.12 25.92
N LYS A 184 -64.19 74.45 26.08
CA LYS A 184 -63.50 75.49 25.29
C LYS A 184 -62.03 75.63 25.67
N VAL A 185 -61.69 75.48 26.95
CA VAL A 185 -60.29 75.53 27.41
C VAL A 185 -59.54 74.30 26.90
N ILE A 186 -60.17 73.11 26.95
CA ILE A 186 -59.60 71.86 26.44
C ILE A 186 -59.34 71.98 24.93
N SER A 187 -60.32 72.42 24.12
CA SER A 187 -60.14 72.54 22.66
C SER A 187 -59.11 73.60 22.23
N SER A 188 -58.86 74.62 23.06
CA SER A 188 -57.80 75.61 22.83
C SER A 188 -56.41 75.18 23.31
N ALA A 189 -56.34 74.21 24.24
CA ALA A 189 -55.09 73.63 24.73
C ALA A 189 -54.60 72.48 23.82
N THR A 190 -55.50 71.70 23.26
CA THR A 190 -55.19 70.63 22.29
C THR A 190 -54.88 71.23 20.91
N ASN A 191 -53.70 71.83 20.77
CA ASN A 191 -53.10 72.09 19.47
C ASN A 191 -52.50 70.77 18.90
N PRO A 192 -52.51 70.56 17.58
CA PRO A 192 -52.27 69.25 16.97
C PRO A 192 -50.78 68.87 17.01
N GLY A 193 -50.37 68.15 18.05
CA GLY A 193 -49.07 67.49 18.18
C GLY A 193 -49.13 66.08 18.78
N ASP A 194 -50.30 65.65 19.27
CA ASP A 194 -50.47 64.37 20.00
C ASP A 194 -50.68 63.16 19.06
N GLU A 195 -49.98 63.10 17.93
CA GLU A 195 -49.81 61.84 17.17
C GLU A 195 -48.64 61.04 17.77
N TYR A 196 -48.91 60.39 18.90
CA TYR A 196 -48.14 59.22 19.36
C TYR A 196 -48.87 57.92 18.98
N ASP A 197 -49.41 57.89 17.76
CA ASP A 197 -50.08 56.73 17.18
C ASP A 197 -49.03 55.91 16.41
N GLY A 198 -48.34 55.01 17.12
CA GLY A 198 -47.29 54.19 16.51
C GLY A 198 -46.11 53.81 17.39
N ILE A 199 -46.36 53.19 18.57
CA ILE A 199 -45.39 52.24 19.12
C ILE A 199 -45.96 50.84 18.87
N ALA A 200 -45.42 50.21 17.83
CA ALA A 200 -45.74 48.84 17.42
C ALA A 200 -45.22 47.81 18.46
N PRO A 201 -45.80 46.60 18.53
CA PRO A 201 -45.45 45.56 19.52
C PRO A 201 -44.00 45.05 19.48
#